data_AF-A0AAE3TFS1-F1
#
_entry.id   AF-A0AAE3TFS1-F1
#
_cell.length_a   1.000
_cell.length_b   1.000
_cell.length_c   1.000
_cell.angle_alpha   90.00
_cell.angle_beta   90.00
_cell.angle_gamma   90.00
#
_symmetry.space_group_name_H-M   'P 1'
#
loop_
_entity.id
_entity.type
_entity.pdbx_description
1 polymer ?
#
loop_
_entity_poly.entity_id
_entity_poly.type
_entity_poly.pdbx_seq_one_letter_code
_entity_poly.pdbx_strand_id
1 'polypeptide(L)'
;MSRDDSKRKLSWREIDKLKDQSGFSKIRKKLERKEKSLPKEDPKAKEKYLKELEKLFIDKKELEKQNFIENLHKSYGTKNFKKLAKEFVEKYGIPDDWRTLLLFLDLDERKLVLSALEKLKEDFPNRNISEKQGILSKLKTLALTSKDEIIGFKVEKLLKELTL
;
A
#
# COMPACT_ATOMS: atom_id res chain seq x y z
N MET A 1 21.33 53.03 25.25
CA MET A 1 20.58 51.95 25.94
C MET A 1 19.23 51.80 25.25
N SER A 2 19.07 50.80 24.38
CA SER A 2 17.81 50.56 23.65
C SER A 2 16.88 49.70 24.52
N ARG A 3 15.67 50.18 24.81
CA ARG A 3 14.67 49.46 25.60
C ARG A 3 13.93 48.47 24.71
N ASP A 4 13.86 47.23 25.18
CA ASP A 4 13.14 46.10 24.59
C ASP A 4 11.64 46.38 24.51
N ASP A 5 11.10 46.50 23.28
CA ASP A 5 9.71 46.84 22.99
C ASP A 5 9.02 45.70 22.23
N SER A 6 9.08 44.49 22.77
CA SER A 6 8.45 43.29 22.22
C SER A 6 7.18 42.86 22.98
N LYS A 7 6.38 43.82 23.48
CA LYS A 7 5.05 43.53 24.04
C LYS A 7 4.02 43.39 22.90
N ARG A 8 3.57 42.15 22.65
CA ARG A 8 2.40 41.87 21.79
C ARG A 8 1.22 42.76 22.19
N LYS A 9 0.67 43.52 21.24
CA LYS A 9 -0.55 44.33 21.46
C LYS A 9 -1.74 43.38 21.64
N LEU A 10 -2.38 43.45 22.81
CA LEU A 10 -3.59 42.67 23.10
C LEU A 10 -4.75 43.12 22.20
N SER A 11 -5.57 42.16 21.78
CA SER A 11 -6.83 42.44 21.09
C SER A 11 -7.83 43.10 22.04
N TRP A 12 -8.73 43.95 21.51
CA TRP A 12 -9.82 44.57 22.27
C TRP A 12 -10.65 43.56 23.06
N ARG A 13 -10.85 42.34 22.52
CA ARG A 13 -11.55 41.25 23.23
C ARG A 13 -10.76 40.70 24.40
N GLU A 14 -9.43 40.70 24.33
CA GLU A 14 -8.56 40.27 25.44
C GLU A 14 -8.50 41.33 26.54
N ILE A 15 -8.50 42.61 26.17
CA ILE A 15 -8.56 43.74 27.11
C ILE A 15 -9.89 43.68 27.89
N ASP A 16 -11.01 43.48 27.20
CA ASP A 16 -12.32 43.34 27.84
C ASP A 16 -12.38 42.10 28.75
N LYS A 17 -11.81 40.98 28.31
CA LYS A 17 -11.69 39.75 29.10
C LYS A 17 -10.84 39.91 30.37
N LEU A 18 -9.85 40.80 30.36
CA LEU A 18 -9.05 41.13 31.56
C LEU A 18 -9.78 42.08 32.51
N LYS A 19 -10.63 42.97 31.96
CA LYS A 19 -11.41 43.94 32.71
C LYS A 19 -12.65 43.31 33.36
N ASP A 20 -13.17 42.22 32.79
CA ASP A 20 -14.32 41.48 33.31
C ASP A 20 -13.99 40.71 34.62
N GLN A 21 -14.46 41.25 35.75
CA GLN A 21 -14.36 40.66 37.08
C GLN A 21 -15.65 39.90 37.51
N SER A 22 -16.59 39.69 36.59
CA SER A 22 -17.86 39.00 36.90
C SER A 22 -17.64 37.56 37.38
N GLY A 23 -18.64 37.00 38.09
CA GLY A 23 -18.62 35.60 38.52
C GLY A 23 -18.44 34.62 37.36
N PHE A 24 -18.96 34.96 36.17
CA PHE A 24 -18.82 34.16 34.95
C PHE A 24 -17.37 34.12 34.43
N SER A 25 -16.60 35.20 34.59
CA SER A 25 -15.16 35.25 34.26
C SER A 25 -14.35 34.22 35.07
N LYS A 26 -14.70 34.02 36.36
CA LYS A 26 -14.06 33.01 37.22
C LYS A 26 -14.37 31.57 36.78
N ILE A 27 -15.63 31.30 36.41
CA ILE A 27 -16.06 29.98 35.92
C ILE A 27 -15.35 29.66 34.58
N ARG A 28 -15.31 30.62 33.65
CA ARG A 28 -14.61 30.46 32.37
C ARG A 28 -13.11 30.23 32.56
N LYS A 29 -12.43 30.98 33.44
CA LYS A 29 -11.01 30.74 33.78
C LYS A 29 -10.77 29.35 34.38
N LYS A 30 -11.71 28.83 35.18
CA LYS A 30 -11.63 27.49 35.76
C LYS A 30 -11.76 26.41 34.68
N LEU A 31 -12.65 26.60 33.70
CA LEU A 31 -12.80 25.70 32.55
C LEU A 31 -11.57 25.74 31.63
N GLU A 32 -11.05 26.92 31.27
CA GLU A 32 -9.84 27.04 30.43
C GLU A 32 -8.60 26.42 31.09
N ARG A 33 -8.47 26.51 32.43
CA ARG A 33 -7.42 25.81 33.18
C ARG A 33 -7.60 24.29 33.14
N LYS A 34 -8.86 23.81 33.17
CA LYS A 34 -9.18 22.38 33.08
C LYS A 34 -8.89 21.82 31.69
N GLU A 35 -9.21 22.57 30.64
CA GLU A 35 -8.87 22.20 29.26
C GLU A 35 -7.36 22.20 29.00
N LYS A 36 -6.61 23.14 29.59
CA LYS A 36 -5.14 23.17 29.52
C LYS A 36 -4.43 22.06 30.32
N SER A 37 -5.11 21.45 31.28
CA SER A 37 -4.55 20.40 32.16
C SER A 37 -4.96 18.98 31.74
N LEU A 38 -5.82 18.83 30.72
CA LEU A 38 -5.95 17.56 30.04
C LEU A 38 -4.60 17.22 29.40
N PRO A 39 -4.01 16.05 29.68
CA PRO A 39 -2.84 15.59 28.96
C PRO A 39 -3.22 15.58 27.49
N LYS A 40 -2.56 16.41 26.66
CA LYS A 40 -2.62 16.22 25.22
C LYS A 40 -2.09 14.81 24.99
N GLU A 41 -2.96 13.87 24.67
CA GLU A 41 -2.56 12.49 24.43
C GLU A 41 -1.40 12.51 23.43
N ASP A 42 -0.22 12.07 23.88
CA ASP A 42 0.98 12.20 23.07
C ASP A 42 0.76 11.46 21.74
N PRO A 43 0.82 12.15 20.59
CA PRO A 43 0.56 11.52 19.29
C PRO A 43 1.53 10.36 19.04
N LYS A 44 2.76 10.48 19.54
CA LYS A 44 3.77 9.41 19.50
C LYS A 44 3.39 8.18 20.33
N ALA A 45 2.68 8.35 21.44
CA ALA A 45 2.21 7.22 22.23
C ALA A 45 1.10 6.48 21.48
N LYS A 46 0.13 7.23 20.91
CA LYS A 46 -0.92 6.64 20.07
C LYS A 46 -0.36 5.88 18.87
N GLU A 47 0.64 6.45 18.17
CA GLU A 47 1.30 5.77 17.05
C GLU A 47 1.97 4.45 17.46
N LYS A 48 2.60 4.40 18.65
CA LYS A 48 3.19 3.16 19.17
C LYS A 48 2.11 2.12 19.48
N TYR A 49 1.03 2.52 20.14
CA TYR A 49 -0.10 1.62 20.43
C TYR A 49 -0.76 1.11 19.15
N LEU A 50 -0.95 1.95 18.13
CA LEU A 50 -1.48 1.52 16.84
C LEU A 50 -0.60 0.47 16.19
N LYS A 51 0.73 0.68 16.16
CA LYS A 51 1.68 -0.32 15.63
C LYS A 51 1.68 -1.63 16.42
N GLU A 52 1.48 -1.59 17.73
CA GLU A 52 1.39 -2.78 18.57
C GLU A 52 0.09 -3.55 18.34
N LEU A 53 -1.02 -2.85 18.13
CA LEU A 53 -2.30 -3.46 17.77
C LEU A 53 -2.24 -4.07 16.36
N GLU A 54 -1.68 -3.35 15.38
CA GLU A 54 -1.50 -3.86 14.01
C GLU A 54 -0.74 -5.19 14.00
N LYS A 55 0.29 -5.34 14.85
CA LYS A 55 1.03 -6.61 14.99
C LYS A 55 0.18 -7.78 15.49
N LEU A 56 -0.88 -7.52 16.26
CA LEU A 56 -1.79 -8.56 16.76
C LEU A 56 -2.80 -9.02 15.71
N PHE A 57 -3.06 -8.19 14.70
CA PHE A 57 -3.99 -8.49 13.61
C PHE A 57 -3.31 -9.04 12.34
N ILE A 58 -1.98 -9.11 12.31
CA ILE A 58 -1.25 -9.72 11.19
C ILE A 58 -1.17 -11.23 11.42
N ASP A 59 -1.87 -11.98 10.57
CA ASP A 59 -1.74 -13.42 10.52
C ASP A 59 -0.31 -13.78 10.11
N LYS A 60 0.39 -14.56 10.96
CA LYS A 60 1.79 -14.97 10.72
C LYS A 60 2.00 -15.58 9.33
N LYS A 61 0.99 -16.32 8.84
CA LYS A 61 0.99 -16.94 7.51
C LYS A 61 0.93 -15.91 6.37
N GLU A 62 0.18 -14.82 6.54
CA GLU A 62 0.13 -13.74 5.55
C GLU A 62 1.45 -12.99 5.50
N LEU A 63 2.07 -12.74 6.65
CA LEU A 63 3.39 -12.12 6.72
C LEU A 63 4.46 -13.01 6.07
N GLU A 64 4.42 -14.31 6.30
CA GLU A 64 5.29 -15.28 5.62
C GLU A 64 5.06 -15.28 4.11
N LYS A 65 3.80 -15.25 3.65
CA LYS A 65 3.45 -15.15 2.23
C LYS A 65 3.99 -13.86 1.62
N GLN A 66 3.83 -12.72 2.29
CA GLN A 66 4.34 -11.42 1.84
C GLN A 66 5.86 -11.41 1.74
N ASN A 67 6.56 -11.89 2.77
CA ASN A 67 8.02 -12.02 2.76
C ASN A 67 8.49 -12.96 1.63
N PHE A 68 7.76 -14.03 1.38
CA PHE A 68 8.06 -14.93 0.27
C PHE A 68 7.89 -14.24 -1.08
N ILE A 69 6.80 -13.49 -1.28
CA ILE A 69 6.57 -12.70 -2.49
C ILE A 69 7.72 -11.70 -2.67
N GLU A 70 8.11 -10.96 -1.64
CA GLU A 70 9.25 -10.04 -1.75
C GLU A 70 10.54 -10.74 -2.18
N ASN A 71 10.84 -11.90 -1.58
CA ASN A 71 12.01 -12.69 -1.93
C ASN A 71 11.93 -13.22 -3.37
N LEU A 72 10.74 -13.61 -3.82
CA LEU A 72 10.48 -14.05 -5.18
C LEU A 72 10.76 -12.91 -6.18
N HIS A 73 10.25 -11.70 -5.90
CA HIS A 73 10.52 -10.51 -6.72
C HIS A 73 12.01 -10.15 -6.75
N LYS A 74 12.71 -10.17 -5.61
CA LYS A 74 14.16 -9.91 -5.53
C LYS A 74 14.98 -10.95 -6.30
N SER A 75 14.51 -12.19 -6.32
CA SER A 75 15.19 -13.28 -7.01
C SER A 75 14.94 -13.31 -8.52
N TYR A 76 14.04 -12.46 -9.04
CA TYR A 76 13.69 -12.44 -10.46
C TYR A 76 14.92 -12.20 -11.34
N GLY A 77 15.03 -12.97 -12.43
CA GLY A 77 16.21 -12.97 -13.31
C GLY A 77 17.38 -13.83 -12.82
N THR A 78 17.35 -14.36 -11.59
CA THR A 78 18.34 -15.33 -11.10
C THR A 78 17.93 -16.77 -11.39
N LYS A 79 18.89 -17.70 -11.36
CA LYS A 79 18.62 -19.14 -11.50
C LYS A 79 17.71 -19.69 -10.39
N ASN A 80 17.66 -19.01 -9.24
CA ASN A 80 16.88 -19.43 -8.07
C ASN A 80 15.38 -19.09 -8.20
N PHE A 81 15.03 -18.12 -9.07
CA PHE A 81 13.64 -17.71 -9.28
C PHE A 81 12.73 -18.89 -9.60
N LYS A 82 13.16 -19.77 -10.52
CA LYS A 82 12.37 -20.93 -10.97
C LYS A 82 12.07 -21.89 -9.81
N LYS A 83 13.02 -22.08 -8.90
CA LYS A 83 12.83 -22.95 -7.72
C LYS A 83 11.84 -22.31 -6.74
N LEU A 84 12.07 -21.03 -6.42
CA LEU A 84 11.21 -20.28 -5.50
C LEU A 84 9.77 -20.15 -6.02
N ALA A 85 9.58 -19.96 -7.32
CA ALA A 85 8.25 -19.89 -7.93
C ALA A 85 7.47 -21.20 -7.77
N LYS A 86 8.13 -22.35 -7.94
CA LYS A 86 7.51 -23.66 -7.70
C LYS A 86 7.16 -23.87 -6.23
N GLU A 87 8.10 -23.60 -5.34
CA GLU A 87 7.87 -23.68 -3.89
C GLU A 87 6.72 -22.77 -3.44
N PHE A 88 6.60 -21.58 -4.03
CA PHE A 88 5.49 -20.68 -3.76
C PHE A 88 4.15 -21.29 -4.17
N VAL A 89 4.07 -21.85 -5.38
CA VAL A 89 2.84 -22.46 -5.88
C VAL A 89 2.45 -23.70 -5.07
N GLU A 90 3.41 -24.50 -4.64
CA GLU A 90 3.16 -25.66 -3.79
C GLU A 90 2.60 -25.25 -2.42
N LYS A 91 3.11 -24.17 -1.82
CA LYS A 91 2.72 -23.74 -0.47
C LYS A 91 1.46 -22.87 -0.45
N TYR A 92 1.31 -21.98 -1.43
CA TYR A 92 0.31 -20.91 -1.41
C TYR A 92 -0.60 -20.88 -2.65
N GLY A 93 -0.32 -21.72 -3.65
CA GLY A 93 -1.01 -21.67 -4.95
C GLY A 93 -0.52 -20.54 -5.85
N ILE A 94 -1.25 -20.32 -6.94
CA ILE A 94 -0.91 -19.27 -7.92
C ILE A 94 -1.14 -17.89 -7.28
N PRO A 95 -0.22 -16.93 -7.43
CA PRO A 95 -0.39 -15.57 -6.91
C PRO A 95 -1.67 -14.89 -7.43
N ASP A 96 -2.22 -13.96 -6.65
CA ASP A 96 -3.36 -13.10 -7.06
C ASP A 96 -2.89 -11.69 -7.46
N ASP A 97 -1.66 -11.32 -7.09
CA ASP A 97 -1.09 -10.03 -7.42
C ASP A 97 -0.63 -9.98 -8.88
N TRP A 98 -1.11 -8.98 -9.64
CA TRP A 98 -0.84 -8.86 -11.07
C TRP A 98 0.66 -8.71 -11.36
N ARG A 99 1.42 -8.00 -10.52
CA ARG A 99 2.86 -7.82 -10.72
C ARG A 99 3.58 -9.15 -10.60
N THR A 100 3.21 -9.92 -9.57
CA THR A 100 3.73 -11.28 -9.37
C THR A 100 3.33 -12.20 -10.52
N LEU A 101 2.07 -12.13 -10.99
CA LEU A 101 1.60 -12.89 -12.15
C LEU A 101 2.39 -12.58 -13.43
N LEU A 102 2.79 -11.32 -13.66
CA LEU A 102 3.63 -10.97 -14.81
C LEU A 102 5.01 -11.64 -14.77
N LEU A 103 5.60 -11.84 -13.58
CA LEU A 103 6.87 -12.55 -13.44
C LEU A 103 6.72 -14.04 -13.79
N PHE A 104 5.55 -14.61 -13.52
CA PHE A 104 5.24 -16.01 -13.82
C PHE A 104 5.11 -16.28 -15.32
N LEU A 105 4.86 -15.24 -16.13
CA LEU A 105 4.82 -15.36 -17.58
C LEU A 105 6.18 -15.67 -18.21
N ASP A 106 7.28 -15.30 -17.53
CA ASP A 106 8.65 -15.53 -17.99
C ASP A 106 9.20 -16.91 -17.54
N LEU A 107 8.37 -17.75 -16.91
CA LEU A 107 8.74 -19.12 -16.53
C LEU A 107 8.66 -20.07 -17.73
N ASP A 108 9.55 -21.05 -17.78
CA ASP A 108 9.51 -22.10 -18.81
C ASP A 108 8.34 -23.09 -18.60
N GLU A 109 7.70 -23.09 -17.43
CA GLU A 109 6.65 -24.05 -17.09
C GLU A 109 5.31 -23.62 -17.67
N ARG A 110 4.97 -24.23 -18.81
CA ARG A 110 3.72 -23.98 -19.54
C ARG A 110 2.46 -24.01 -18.67
N LYS A 111 2.31 -24.97 -17.75
CA LYS A 111 1.12 -25.04 -16.88
C LYS A 111 0.98 -23.78 -16.01
N LEU A 112 2.08 -23.32 -15.42
CA LEU A 112 2.08 -22.12 -14.58
C LEU A 112 1.79 -20.87 -15.40
N VAL A 113 2.41 -20.73 -16.57
CA VAL A 113 2.17 -19.60 -17.48
C VAL A 113 0.70 -19.53 -17.90
N LEU A 114 0.12 -20.66 -18.32
CA LEU A 114 -1.29 -20.72 -18.76
C LEU A 114 -2.26 -20.34 -17.63
N SER A 115 -1.95 -20.76 -16.41
CA SER A 115 -2.76 -20.45 -15.23
C SER A 115 -2.62 -18.98 -14.80
N ALA A 116 -1.42 -18.41 -14.94
CA ALA A 116 -1.18 -16.99 -14.67
C ALA A 116 -1.91 -16.10 -15.69
N LEU A 117 -1.95 -16.52 -16.96
CA LEU A 117 -2.70 -15.84 -18.02
C LEU A 117 -4.21 -15.84 -17.77
N GLU A 118 -4.76 -16.95 -17.24
CA GLU A 118 -6.19 -17.02 -16.89
C GLU A 118 -6.54 -16.06 -15.75
N LYS A 119 -5.76 -16.06 -14.66
CA LYS A 119 -5.96 -15.10 -13.57
C LYS A 119 -5.80 -13.65 -14.03
N LEU A 120 -4.81 -13.36 -14.88
CA LEU A 120 -4.62 -12.02 -15.44
C LEU A 120 -5.83 -11.58 -16.27
N LYS A 121 -6.48 -12.49 -17.01
CA LYS A 121 -7.70 -12.19 -17.77
C LYS A 121 -8.86 -11.83 -16.85
N GLU A 122 -9.08 -12.62 -15.80
CA GLU A 122 -10.16 -12.41 -14.83
C GLU A 122 -10.00 -11.09 -14.07
N ASP A 123 -8.75 -10.74 -13.71
CA ASP A 123 -8.44 -9.53 -12.97
C ASP A 123 -8.40 -8.26 -13.84
N PHE A 124 -8.14 -8.40 -15.15
CA PHE A 124 -7.96 -7.28 -16.08
C PHE A 124 -9.03 -6.17 -16.00
N PRO A 125 -10.35 -6.46 -16.02
CA PRO A 125 -11.38 -5.42 -16.01
C PRO A 125 -11.31 -4.51 -14.78
N ASN A 126 -10.89 -5.07 -13.63
CA ASN A 126 -10.84 -4.38 -12.33
C ASN A 126 -9.60 -3.47 -12.17
N ARG A 127 -8.70 -3.43 -13.14
CA ARG A 127 -7.43 -2.69 -13.07
C ARG A 127 -7.53 -1.27 -13.63
N ASN A 128 -6.61 -0.42 -13.17
CA ASN A 128 -6.50 0.96 -13.66
C ASN A 128 -5.91 1.01 -15.07
N ILE A 129 -6.16 2.10 -15.80
CA ILE A 129 -5.72 2.28 -17.20
C ILE A 129 -4.21 2.07 -17.37
N SER A 130 -3.40 2.62 -16.46
CA SER A 130 -1.94 2.45 -16.50
C SER A 130 -1.51 0.99 -16.30
N GLU A 131 -2.18 0.26 -15.39
CA GLU A 131 -1.92 -1.15 -15.14
C GLU A 131 -2.33 -2.01 -16.33
N LYS A 132 -3.51 -1.73 -16.93
CA LYS A 132 -3.99 -2.38 -18.15
C LYS A 132 -2.99 -2.23 -19.30
N GLN A 133 -2.44 -1.03 -19.49
CA GLN A 133 -1.40 -0.78 -20.49
C GLN A 133 -0.11 -1.57 -20.21
N GLY A 134 0.32 -1.66 -18.95
CA GLY A 134 1.47 -2.46 -18.55
C GLY A 134 1.29 -3.96 -18.78
N ILE A 135 0.09 -4.49 -18.52
CA ILE A 135 -0.25 -5.89 -18.81
C ILE A 135 -0.24 -6.12 -20.32
N LEU A 136 -0.90 -5.26 -21.10
CA LEU A 136 -0.96 -5.38 -22.56
C LEU A 136 0.43 -5.30 -23.21
N SER A 137 1.32 -4.42 -22.74
CA SER A 137 2.68 -4.33 -23.29
C SER A 137 3.48 -5.60 -23.02
N LYS A 138 3.41 -6.15 -21.80
CA LYS A 138 4.07 -7.41 -21.46
C LYS A 138 3.51 -8.59 -22.26
N LEU A 139 2.19 -8.68 -22.43
CA LEU A 139 1.56 -9.71 -23.25
C LEU A 139 1.96 -9.60 -24.72
N LYS A 140 2.06 -8.39 -25.28
CA LYS A 140 2.58 -8.19 -26.64
C LYS A 140 4.03 -8.65 -26.76
N THR A 141 4.89 -8.31 -25.79
CA THR A 141 6.26 -8.81 -25.77
C THR A 141 6.29 -10.33 -25.73
N LEU A 142 5.49 -10.95 -24.86
CA LEU A 142 5.43 -12.40 -24.72
C LEU A 142 4.94 -13.09 -26.00
N ALA A 143 3.95 -12.53 -26.70
CA ALA A 143 3.50 -13.07 -27.99
C ALA A 143 4.63 -13.10 -29.03
N LEU A 144 5.52 -12.11 -29.01
CA LEU A 144 6.64 -11.99 -29.96
C LEU A 144 7.88 -12.81 -29.55
N THR A 145 8.10 -13.04 -28.25
CA THR A 145 9.30 -13.71 -27.73
C THR A 145 9.07 -15.15 -27.30
N SER A 146 7.82 -15.59 -27.18
CA SER A 146 7.47 -16.95 -26.77
C SER A 146 8.00 -17.97 -27.77
N LYS A 147 8.77 -18.94 -27.27
CA LYS A 147 9.23 -20.10 -28.05
C LYS A 147 8.14 -21.16 -28.17
N ASP A 148 7.19 -21.17 -27.23
CA ASP A 148 6.07 -22.10 -27.23
C ASP A 148 4.90 -21.54 -28.04
N GLU A 149 4.56 -22.23 -29.12
CA GLU A 149 3.47 -21.85 -30.03
C GLU A 149 2.12 -21.76 -29.32
N ILE A 150 1.88 -22.64 -28.34
CA ILE A 150 0.58 -22.71 -27.66
C ILE A 150 0.42 -21.57 -26.64
N ILE A 151 1.52 -21.14 -26.03
CA ILE A 151 1.52 -19.94 -25.18
C ILE A 151 1.30 -18.72 -26.09
N GLY A 152 2.02 -18.61 -27.20
CA GLY A 152 1.85 -17.54 -28.18
C GLY A 152 0.40 -17.41 -28.66
N PHE A 153 -0.21 -18.51 -29.10
CA PHE A 153 -1.60 -18.53 -29.57
C PHE A 153 -2.59 -18.09 -28.47
N LYS A 154 -2.43 -18.56 -27.23
CA LYS A 154 -3.32 -18.17 -26.13
C LYS A 154 -3.17 -16.69 -25.77
N VAL A 155 -1.94 -16.18 -25.80
CA VAL A 155 -1.65 -14.76 -25.56
C VAL A 155 -2.23 -13.88 -26.66
N GLU A 156 -2.11 -14.28 -27.93
CA GLU A 156 -2.74 -13.55 -29.05
C GLU A 156 -4.26 -13.53 -28.95
N LYS A 157 -4.86 -14.67 -28.59
CA LYS A 157 -6.30 -14.75 -28.33
C LYS A 157 -6.71 -13.82 -27.20
N LEU A 158 -5.96 -13.82 -26.09
CA LEU A 158 -6.18 -12.91 -24.97
C LEU A 158 -6.05 -11.44 -25.39
N LEU A 159 -5.03 -11.07 -26.16
CA LEU A 159 -4.86 -9.70 -26.65
C LEU A 159 -6.03 -9.21 -27.52
N LYS A 160 -6.71 -10.11 -28.25
CA LYS A 160 -7.92 -9.77 -29.02
C LYS A 160 -9.15 -9.60 -28.13
N GLU A 161 -9.26 -10.39 -27.06
CA GLU A 161 -10.35 -10.32 -26.08
C GLU A 161 -10.22 -9.14 -25.13
N LEU A 162 -8.98 -8.74 -24.82
CA LEU A 162 -8.64 -7.64 -23.92
C LEU A 162 -8.55 -6.33 -24.71
N THR A 163 -9.70 -5.72 -24.98
CA THR A 163 -9.78 -4.36 -25.52
C THR A 163 -9.83 -3.33 -24.40
N LEU A 164 -9.06 -2.24 -24.55
CA LEU A 164 -9.07 -1.08 -23.64
C LEU A 164 -10.36 -0.28 -23.78
#